data_AF-A0A914BUK9-F1
#
_entry.id   AF-A0A914BUK9-F1
#
_cell.length_a   1.000
_cell.length_b   1.000
_cell.length_c   1.000
_cell.angle_alpha   90.00
_cell.angle_beta   90.00
_cell.angle_gamma   90.00
#
_symmetry.space_group_name_H-M   'P 1'
#
loop_
_entity.id
_entity.type
_entity.pdbx_description
1 polymer ?
#
loop_
_entity_poly.entity_id
_entity_poly.type
_entity_poly.pdbx_seq_one_letter_code
_entity_poly.pdbx_strand_id
1 'polypeptide(L)'
;MFPSSSQSTSTHGEWPPNSPDLNVMDYSIWSILEAEACSKPHQSIDALKKSLMKACNKIPQEVIDGAVDDFPKRLQKCIDAGGGHVENK
;
A
#
# COMPACT_ATOMS: atom_id res chain seq x y z
N MET A 1 -35.55 -11.35 -2.91
CA MET A 1 -34.72 -12.51 -2.58
C MET A 1 -33.32 -12.21 -3.10
N PHE A 2 -32.47 -11.59 -2.27
CA PHE A 2 -31.08 -11.28 -2.60
C PHE A 2 -30.21 -12.27 -1.83
N PRO A 3 -29.32 -13.05 -2.48
CA PRO A 3 -28.55 -14.05 -1.75
C PRO A 3 -27.33 -13.41 -1.07
N SER A 4 -27.29 -13.60 0.24
CA SER A 4 -26.13 -13.79 1.11
C SER A 4 -24.77 -13.32 0.58
N SER A 5 -24.36 -12.11 0.96
CA SER A 5 -22.95 -11.80 1.18
C SER A 5 -22.76 -11.64 2.68
N SER A 6 -21.99 -12.54 3.27
CA SER A 6 -21.62 -12.50 4.68
C SER A 6 -20.86 -11.21 4.97
N GLN A 7 -21.55 -10.15 5.37
CA GLN A 7 -20.92 -9.01 6.00
C GLN A 7 -20.47 -9.45 7.39
N SER A 8 -19.16 -9.68 7.52
CA SER A 8 -18.52 -9.75 8.81
C SER A 8 -18.65 -8.37 9.45
N THR A 9 -19.61 -8.22 10.36
CA THR A 9 -19.75 -7.05 11.20
C THR A 9 -18.64 -7.06 12.24
N SER A 10 -17.48 -6.49 11.91
CA SER A 10 -16.46 -6.17 12.90
C SER A 10 -16.28 -4.66 12.93
N THR A 11 -16.93 -4.04 13.91
CA THR A 11 -16.72 -2.63 14.29
C THR A 11 -15.35 -2.49 14.97
N HIS A 12 -14.29 -2.51 14.18
CA HIS A 12 -12.95 -2.10 14.59
C HIS A 12 -12.19 -1.50 13.39
N GLY A 13 -12.32 -0.18 13.22
CA GLY A 13 -11.61 0.60 12.20
C GLY A 13 -12.30 0.60 10.85
N GLU A 14 -12.44 1.78 10.25
CA GLU A 14 -13.15 2.06 8.98
C GLU A 14 -12.55 1.36 7.75
N TRP A 15 -11.52 0.53 7.92
CA TRP A 15 -10.75 -0.06 6.84
C TRP A 15 -11.15 -1.51 6.53
N PRO A 16 -11.41 -1.85 5.25
CA PRO A 16 -11.70 -3.22 4.88
C PRO A 16 -10.49 -4.15 5.12
N PRO A 17 -10.70 -5.37 5.64
CA PRO A 17 -9.63 -6.35 5.81
C PRO A 17 -9.00 -6.71 4.44
N ASN A 18 -7.72 -7.07 4.44
CA ASN A 18 -6.97 -7.51 3.24
C ASN A 18 -7.02 -6.53 2.06
N SER A 19 -6.91 -5.22 2.32
CA SER A 19 -6.95 -4.19 1.28
C SER A 19 -5.61 -3.47 1.08
N PRO A 20 -4.55 -4.16 0.62
CA PRO A 20 -3.27 -3.53 0.29
C PRO A 20 -3.41 -2.54 -0.87
N ASP A 21 -4.37 -2.77 -1.78
CA ASP A 21 -4.62 -1.91 -2.94
C ASP A 21 -5.09 -0.49 -2.56
N LEU A 22 -5.52 -0.32 -1.31
CA LEU A 22 -5.96 0.95 -0.75
C LEU A 22 -4.90 1.56 0.19
N ASN A 23 -3.84 0.85 0.55
CA ASN A 23 -2.80 1.41 1.42
C ASN A 23 -1.68 2.04 0.57
N VAL A 24 -1.52 3.37 0.64
CA VAL A 24 -0.48 4.14 -0.08
C VAL A 24 0.92 3.55 0.13
N MET A 25 1.20 3.07 1.34
CA MET A 25 2.47 2.42 1.64
C MET A 25 2.66 1.14 0.86
N ASP A 26 1.64 0.28 0.79
CA ASP A 26 1.75 -1.05 0.20
C ASP A 26 1.77 -0.99 -1.33
N TYR A 27 0.91 -0.16 -1.96
CA TYR A 27 0.81 -0.13 -3.42
C TYR A 27 1.84 0.76 -4.12
N SER A 28 2.55 1.62 -3.39
CA SER A 28 3.52 2.57 -3.96
C SER A 28 4.85 2.56 -3.22
N ILE A 29 4.88 3.10 -2.00
CA ILE A 29 6.13 3.45 -1.30
C ILE A 29 7.00 2.21 -0.99
N TRP A 30 6.38 1.08 -0.65
CA TRP A 30 7.10 -0.14 -0.29
C TRP A 30 7.98 -0.66 -1.42
N SER A 31 7.51 -0.60 -2.67
CA SER A 31 8.30 -1.05 -3.84
C SER A 31 9.59 -0.24 -4.02
N ILE A 32 9.54 1.07 -3.72
CA ILE A 32 10.70 1.98 -3.79
C ILE A 32 11.67 1.68 -2.66
N LEU A 33 11.16 1.51 -1.44
CA LEU A 33 11.97 1.18 -0.27
C LEU A 33 12.67 -0.16 -0.43
N GLU A 34 11.97 -1.16 -0.94
CA GLU A 34 12.54 -2.48 -1.22
C GLU A 34 13.63 -2.38 -2.28
N ALA A 35 13.37 -1.71 -3.41
CA ALA A 35 14.36 -1.56 -4.49
C ALA A 35 15.63 -0.85 -4.02
N GLU A 36 15.50 0.23 -3.23
CA GLU A 36 16.65 1.00 -2.73
C GLU A 36 17.36 0.29 -1.56
N ALA A 37 16.61 -0.07 -0.52
CA ALA A 37 17.17 -0.57 0.71
C ALA A 37 17.64 -2.03 0.58
N CYS A 38 16.96 -2.86 -0.20
CA CYS A 38 17.30 -4.28 -0.40
C CYS A 38 18.14 -4.54 -1.66
N SER A 39 18.64 -3.48 -2.33
CA SER A 39 19.58 -3.59 -3.46
C SER A 39 20.86 -4.39 -3.14
N LYS A 40 21.17 -4.59 -1.85
CA LYS A 40 22.33 -5.35 -1.38
C LYS A 40 22.06 -5.98 -0.01
N PRO A 41 22.73 -7.12 0.31
CA PRO A 41 22.60 -7.76 1.61
C PRO A 41 23.11 -6.87 2.75
N HIS A 42 22.43 -6.93 3.89
CA HIS A 42 22.83 -6.25 5.13
C HIS A 42 23.39 -7.24 6.14
N GLN A 43 24.44 -6.84 6.84
CA GLN A 43 25.11 -7.69 7.84
C GLN A 43 24.43 -7.63 9.23
N SER A 44 23.46 -6.73 9.43
CA SER A 44 22.72 -6.59 10.67
C SER A 44 21.38 -5.90 10.46
N ILE A 45 20.47 -6.05 11.43
CA ILE A 45 19.19 -5.34 11.47
C ILE A 45 19.42 -3.82 11.53
N ASP A 46 20.44 -3.35 12.24
CA ASP A 46 20.75 -1.92 12.31
C ASP A 46 21.23 -1.35 10.97
N ALA A 47 22.00 -2.13 10.20
CA ALA A 47 22.40 -1.75 8.86
C ALA A 47 21.16 -1.65 7.94
N LEU A 48 20.24 -2.62 8.02
CA LEU A 48 18.98 -2.58 7.28
C LEU A 48 18.13 -1.37 7.66
N LYS A 49 17.93 -1.08 8.96
CA LYS A 49 17.19 0.10 9.43
C LYS A 49 17.79 1.41 8.89
N LYS A 50 19.12 1.55 8.92
CA LYS A 50 19.82 2.71 8.36
C LYS A 50 19.61 2.84 6.85
N SER A 51 19.63 1.72 6.14
CA SER A 51 19.37 1.68 4.70
C SER A 51 17.94 2.13 4.37
N LEU A 52 16.95 1.61 5.11
CA LEU A 52 15.55 2.00 4.98
C LEU A 52 15.32 3.48 5.29
N MET A 53 15.85 3.99 6.40
CA MET A 53 15.73 5.43 6.73
C MET A 53 16.37 6.32 5.65
N LYS A 54 17.51 5.90 5.09
CA LYS A 54 18.16 6.62 3.98
C LYS A 54 17.29 6.57 2.72
N ALA A 55 16.68 5.43 2.41
CA ALA A 55 15.76 5.28 1.29
C ALA A 55 14.53 6.18 1.48
N CYS A 56 13.88 6.15 2.64
CA CYS A 56 12.74 7.02 2.97
C CYS A 56 13.09 8.50 2.75
N ASN A 57 14.23 8.97 3.26
CA ASN A 57 14.64 10.37 3.14
C ASN A 57 15.01 10.80 1.71
N LYS A 58 15.20 9.85 0.79
CA LYS A 58 15.45 10.13 -0.63
C LYS A 58 14.17 10.17 -1.46
N ILE A 59 13.04 9.68 -0.94
CA ILE A 59 11.78 9.67 -1.69
C ILE A 59 11.37 11.13 -1.90
N PRO A 60 11.27 11.60 -3.16
CA PRO A 60 10.80 12.95 -3.45
C PRO A 60 9.35 13.11 -2.97
N GLN A 61 9.00 14.29 -2.46
CA GLN A 61 7.64 14.57 -1.99
C GLN A 61 6.62 14.38 -3.13
N GLU A 62 7.01 14.68 -4.37
CA GLU A 62 6.17 14.52 -5.56
C GLU A 62 5.74 13.07 -5.80
N VAL A 63 6.55 12.09 -5.38
CA VAL A 63 6.18 10.66 -5.47
C VAL A 63 5.11 10.32 -4.43
N ILE A 64 5.21 10.90 -3.23
CA ILE A 64 4.22 10.72 -2.16
C ILE A 64 2.91 11.37 -2.58
N ASP A 65 2.97 12.61 -3.06
CA ASP A 65 1.82 13.37 -3.52
C ASP A 65 1.11 12.64 -4.68
N GLY A 66 1.86 12.17 -5.68
CA GLY A 66 1.30 11.39 -6.77
C GLY A 66 0.65 10.07 -6.31
N ALA A 67 1.22 9.40 -5.30
CA ALA A 67 0.63 8.19 -4.74
C ALA A 67 -0.67 8.48 -3.98
N VAL A 68 -0.77 9.63 -3.30
CA VAL A 68 -1.99 10.09 -2.62
C VAL A 68 -3.05 10.51 -3.64
N ASP A 69 -2.67 11.23 -4.68
CA ASP A 69 -3.56 11.66 -5.77
C ASP A 69 -4.14 10.47 -6.55
N ASP A 70 -3.42 9.35 -6.60
CA ASP A 70 -3.89 8.09 -7.19
C ASP A 70 -4.91 7.33 -6.31
N PHE A 71 -5.00 7.66 -5.01
CA PHE A 71 -5.86 6.93 -4.08
C PHE A 71 -7.35 6.95 -4.46
N PRO A 72 -7.98 8.10 -4.80
CA PRO A 72 -9.39 8.13 -5.23
C PRO A 72 -9.66 7.24 -6.45
N LYS A 73 -8.72 7.19 -7.41
CA LYS A 73 -8.84 6.33 -8.60
C LYS A 73 -8.79 4.86 -8.25
N ARG A 74 -7.93 4.46 -7.31
CA ARG A 74 -7.87 3.09 -6.78
C ARG A 74 -9.12 2.71 -6.00
N LEU A 75 -9.60 3.62 -5.17
CA LEU A 75 -10.84 3.43 -4.42
C LEU A 75 -12.02 3.20 -5.38
N GLN A 76 -12.13 4.00 -6.45
CA GLN A 76 -13.16 3.80 -7.46
C GLN A 76 -13.04 2.44 -8.16
N LYS A 77 -11.83 2.02 -8.54
CA LYS A 77 -11.62 0.68 -9.11
C LYS A 77 -12.03 -0.44 -8.14
N CYS A 78 -11.78 -0.27 -6.84
CA CYS A 78 -12.20 -1.23 -5.81
C CYS A 78 -13.73 -1.30 -5.73
N ILE A 79 -14.41 -0.16 -5.79
CA ILE A 79 -15.88 -0.08 -5.85
C ILE A 79 -16.41 -0.79 -7.10
N ASP A 80 -15.83 -0.50 -8.28
CA ASP A 80 -16.23 -1.09 -9.55
C ASP A 80 -16.00 -2.62 -9.58
N ALA A 81 -14.98 -3.10 -8.85
CA ALA A 81 -14.70 -4.51 -8.64
C ALA A 81 -15.57 -5.16 -7.56
N GLY A 82 -16.53 -4.43 -6.96
CA GLY A 82 -17.38 -4.94 -5.88
C GLY A 82 -16.61 -5.30 -4.60
N GLY A 83 -15.49 -4.61 -4.33
CA GLY A 83 -14.57 -4.91 -3.23
C GLY A 83 -13.52 -5.97 -3.55
N GLY A 84 -13.37 -6.37 -4.82
CA GLY A 84 -12.32 -7.27 -5.28
C GLY A 84 -10.94 -6.62 -5.42
N HIS A 85 -9.93 -7.44 -5.71
CA HIS A 85 -8.54 -7.00 -5.91
C HIS A 85 -8.40 -6.07 -7.13
N VAL A 86 -7.58 -5.03 -7.00
CA VAL A 86 -7.34 -4.04 -8.05
C VAL A 86 -5.90 -4.09 -8.51
N GLU A 87 -5.68 -4.43 -9.79
CA GLU A 87 -4.35 -4.40 -10.39
C GLU A 87 -3.91 -2.97 -10.77
N ASN A 88 -2.60 -2.72 -10.61
CA ASN A 88 -1.92 -1.54 -11.10
C ASN A 88 -1.48 -1.79 -12.55
N LYS A 89 -1.95 -0.95 -13.47
CA LYS A 89 -1.46 -0.90 -14.86
C LYS A 89 -0.66 0.37 -15.05
#